data_AF-A0A7T6XP04-F1
#
_entry.id   AF-A0A7T6XP04-F1
#
_cell.length_a   1.000
_cell.length_b   1.000
_cell.length_c   1.000
_cell.angle_alpha   90.00
_cell.angle_beta   90.00
_cell.angle_gamma   90.00
#
_symmetry.space_group_name_H-M   'P 1'
#
loop_
_entity.id
_entity.type
_entity.pdbx_description
1 polymer ?
#
loop_
_entity_poly.entity_id
_entity_poly.type
_entity_poly.pdbx_seq_one_letter_code
_entity_poly.pdbx_strand_id
1 'polypeptide(L)'
;MGLHFRSMPICVLSPARSNLYRVYNFSQILLASLSMSGFQPVHYVPASRQAQMLAMPVKRILAVPHRKAGGTNHWCLYLSSSSTSSVRIDCQPSHTVPSSVLRGGSKANLIISELPYEISTDAQAQFVLDVAPGLSVGQVWGEITRYGWAS
;
A
#
# COMPACT_ATOMS: atom_id res chain seq x y z
N MET A 1 7.25 -13.86 18.63
CA MET A 1 6.34 -12.84 19.21
C MET A 1 5.80 -12.04 18.05
N GLY A 2 4.57 -12.33 17.62
CA GLY A 2 4.02 -11.88 16.33
C GLY A 2 3.45 -10.46 16.40
N LEU A 3 3.72 -9.65 15.38
CA LEU A 3 3.05 -8.38 15.16
C LEU A 3 1.56 -8.66 14.89
N HIS A 4 0.69 -8.35 15.84
CA HIS A 4 -0.75 -8.36 15.63
C HIS A 4 -1.15 -7.11 14.85
N PHE A 5 -1.08 -7.19 13.51
CA PHE A 5 -1.73 -6.23 12.64
C PHE A 5 -3.25 -6.41 12.75
N ARG A 6 -3.88 -5.69 13.68
CA ARG A 6 -5.33 -5.46 13.62
C ARG A 6 -5.57 -4.54 12.42
N SER A 7 -5.83 -5.17 11.27
CA SER A 7 -6.56 -4.64 10.11
C SER A 7 -6.61 -3.11 10.02
N MET A 8 -5.66 -2.48 9.32
CA MET A 8 -5.89 -1.14 8.78
C MET A 8 -6.65 -1.31 7.46
N PRO A 9 -7.94 -0.94 7.39
CA PRO A 9 -8.67 -1.00 6.14
C PRO A 9 -8.19 0.19 5.29
N ILE A 10 -7.34 -0.05 4.31
CA ILE A 10 -7.18 0.93 3.22
C ILE A 10 -8.50 0.90 2.44
N CYS A 11 -9.42 1.76 2.87
CA CYS A 11 -10.76 1.87 2.31
C CYS A 11 -10.69 2.55 0.95
N VAL A 12 -10.92 1.79 -0.12
CA VAL A 12 -11.40 2.37 -1.37
C VAL A 12 -12.89 2.65 -1.18
N LEU A 13 -13.24 3.89 -0.84
CA LEU A 13 -14.64 4.31 -0.81
C LEU A 13 -15.18 4.34 -2.24
N SER A 14 -16.26 3.61 -2.48
CA SER A 14 -17.14 3.85 -3.63
C SER A 14 -17.92 5.14 -3.38
N PRO A 15 -18.04 6.07 -4.34
CA PRO A 15 -18.75 7.33 -4.12
C PRO A 15 -20.26 7.17 -3.90
N ALA A 16 -20.82 5.97 -3.99
CA ALA A 16 -22.26 5.78 -4.15
C ALA A 16 -23.04 5.29 -2.92
N ARG A 17 -22.41 4.75 -1.85
CA ARG A 17 -23.17 4.31 -0.65
C ARG A 17 -22.33 4.42 0.62
N SER A 18 -22.83 5.22 1.56
CA SER A 18 -22.36 5.30 2.94
C SER A 18 -22.51 3.94 3.65
N ASN A 19 -21.47 3.57 4.42
CA ASN A 19 -21.49 2.57 5.49
C ASN A 19 -21.45 1.07 5.15
N LEU A 20 -20.68 0.63 4.15
CA LEU A 20 -20.29 -0.78 4.02
C LEU A 20 -18.77 -0.94 3.98
N TYR A 21 -18.16 -1.09 5.16
CA TYR A 21 -16.79 -1.57 5.30
C TYR A 21 -16.80 -3.09 5.09
N ARG A 22 -16.37 -3.57 3.91
CA ARG A 22 -16.11 -5.00 3.71
C ARG A 22 -14.62 -5.25 3.83
N VAL A 23 -14.20 -5.77 4.99
CA VAL A 23 -12.88 -6.36 5.19
C VAL A 23 -12.96 -7.79 4.63
N TYR A 24 -12.22 -8.07 3.55
CA TYR A 24 -12.16 -9.41 2.98
C TYR A 24 -11.08 -10.22 3.73
N ASN A 25 -11.49 -11.33 4.37
CA ASN A 25 -10.58 -12.30 4.99
C ASN A 25 -10.02 -13.27 3.93
N PHE A 26 -8.71 -13.47 3.97
CA PHE A 26 -7.88 -14.13 2.95
C PHE A 26 -7.86 -15.66 3.11
N SER A 27 -8.82 -16.36 2.52
CA SER A 27 -8.76 -17.84 2.40
C SER A 27 -9.09 -18.40 1.01
N GLN A 28 -9.11 -17.57 -0.04
CA GLN A 28 -9.51 -18.03 -1.39
C GLN A 28 -8.58 -17.61 -2.55
N ILE A 29 -7.34 -17.16 -2.29
CA ILE A 29 -6.40 -16.82 -3.37
C ILE A 29 -5.08 -17.58 -3.18
N LEU A 30 -5.18 -18.89 -3.03
CA LEU A 30 -4.06 -19.81 -3.25
C LEU A 30 -4.35 -20.71 -4.45
N LEU A 31 -4.93 -20.17 -5.53
CA LEU A 31 -5.17 -20.90 -6.79
C LEU A 31 -5.33 -19.95 -8.00
N ALA A 32 -4.67 -18.79 -8.00
CA ALA A 32 -4.61 -17.89 -9.17
C ALA A 32 -3.17 -17.64 -9.66
N SER A 33 -2.26 -18.59 -9.40
CA SER A 33 -0.91 -18.63 -9.98
C SER A 33 -0.85 -19.41 -11.30
N LEU A 34 -1.97 -19.52 -12.03
CA LEU A 34 -1.97 -19.89 -13.43
C LEU A 34 -2.19 -18.62 -14.26
N SER A 35 -1.07 -18.12 -14.79
CA SER A 35 -0.93 -17.11 -15.85
C SER A 35 -2.16 -16.97 -16.76
N MET A 36 -3.02 -15.97 -16.51
CA MET A 36 -4.01 -15.49 -17.49
C MET A 36 -4.25 -13.96 -17.50
N SER A 37 -3.50 -13.16 -16.74
CA SER A 37 -3.45 -11.72 -16.99
C SER A 37 -2.02 -11.22 -16.83
N GLY A 38 -1.40 -10.72 -17.90
CA GLY A 38 -0.07 -10.06 -17.89
C GLY A 38 -0.02 -8.75 -17.11
N PHE A 39 -0.91 -8.57 -16.14
CA PHE A 39 -0.96 -7.41 -15.27
C PHE A 39 0.08 -7.57 -14.15
N GLN A 40 1.05 -6.67 -14.13
CA GLN A 40 2.04 -6.56 -13.06
C GLN A 40 1.59 -5.44 -12.10
N PRO A 41 1.04 -5.77 -10.92
CA PRO A 41 0.48 -4.76 -10.03
C PRO A 41 1.53 -3.95 -9.28
N VAL A 42 2.75 -4.48 -9.08
CA VAL A 42 3.77 -3.86 -8.23
C VAL A 42 4.82 -3.15 -9.08
N HIS A 43 5.05 -1.88 -8.78
CA HIS A 43 5.98 -1.01 -9.50
C HIS A 43 6.93 -0.34 -8.53
N TYR A 44 8.24 -0.37 -8.83
CA TYR A 44 9.26 0.27 -8.02
C TYR A 44 9.73 1.57 -8.68
N VAL A 45 9.88 2.65 -7.90
CA VAL A 45 10.31 3.96 -8.40
C VAL A 45 11.45 4.51 -7.52
N PRO A 46 12.68 4.62 -8.05
CA PRO A 46 13.12 4.12 -9.36
C PRO A 46 13.25 2.59 -9.36
N ALA A 47 12.92 1.95 -10.49
CA ALA A 47 12.95 0.48 -10.61
C ALA A 47 14.34 -0.12 -10.37
N SER A 48 15.39 0.59 -10.80
CA SER A 48 16.80 0.20 -10.61
C SER A 48 17.22 0.09 -9.14
N ARG A 49 16.46 0.69 -8.21
CA ARG A 49 16.76 0.67 -6.77
C ARG A 49 15.89 -0.28 -5.96
N GLN A 50 15.16 -1.17 -6.61
CA GLN A 50 14.28 -2.13 -5.94
C GLN A 50 14.99 -2.88 -4.80
N ALA A 51 16.14 -3.50 -5.07
CA ALA A 51 16.86 -4.29 -4.07
C ALA A 51 17.30 -3.44 -2.87
N GLN A 52 17.79 -2.22 -3.13
CA GLN A 52 18.21 -1.28 -2.11
C GLN A 52 17.02 -0.82 -1.27
N MET A 53 15.91 -0.43 -1.91
CA MET A 53 14.67 -0.04 -1.22
C MET A 53 14.19 -1.13 -0.27
N LEU A 54 14.12 -2.38 -0.73
CA LEU A 54 13.66 -3.51 0.10
C LEU A 54 14.61 -3.81 1.28
N ALA A 55 15.89 -3.45 1.17
CA ALA A 55 16.88 -3.60 2.24
C ALA A 55 16.91 -2.40 3.22
N MET A 56 16.26 -1.28 2.90
CA MET A 56 16.29 -0.08 3.77
C MET A 56 15.66 -0.38 5.13
N PRO A 57 16.27 0.09 6.23
CA PRO A 57 15.70 -0.05 7.57
C PRO A 57 14.48 0.86 7.73
N VAL A 58 13.48 0.39 8.47
CA VAL A 58 12.28 1.14 8.83
C VAL A 58 12.37 1.54 10.29
N LYS A 59 12.28 2.85 10.56
CA LYS A 59 12.26 3.42 11.91
C LYS A 59 10.84 3.57 12.45
N ARG A 60 9.87 3.86 11.57
CA ARG A 60 8.44 3.98 11.86
C ARG A 60 7.65 3.93 10.57
N ILE A 61 6.36 3.62 10.69
CA ILE A 61 5.41 3.68 9.58
C ILE A 61 4.51 4.88 9.82
N LEU A 62 4.29 5.69 8.78
CA LEU A 62 3.41 6.85 8.82
C LEU A 62 2.26 6.59 7.85
N ALA A 63 1.06 6.38 8.39
CA ALA A 63 -0.15 6.27 7.59
C ALA A 63 -0.70 7.69 7.35
N VAL A 64 -0.81 8.07 6.08
CA VAL A 64 -1.04 9.46 5.69
C VAL A 64 -2.17 9.54 4.65
N PRO A 65 -3.28 10.24 4.95
CA PRO A 65 -4.23 10.63 3.93
C PRO A 65 -3.70 11.82 3.12
N HIS A 66 -3.88 11.75 1.81
CA HIS A 66 -3.56 12.79 0.85
C HIS A 66 -4.82 13.35 0.20
N ARG A 67 -4.76 14.65 -0.14
CA ARG A 67 -5.82 15.29 -0.92
C ARG A 67 -5.81 14.74 -2.35
N LYS A 68 -6.96 14.24 -2.82
CA LYS A 68 -7.15 13.87 -4.23
C LYS A 68 -8.40 14.55 -4.79
N ALA A 69 -8.35 14.93 -6.07
CA ALA A 69 -9.52 15.45 -6.77
C ALA A 69 -10.65 14.39 -6.76
N GLY A 70 -11.89 14.83 -6.52
CA GLY A 70 -13.06 13.95 -6.49
C GLY A 70 -13.41 13.34 -5.13
N GLY A 71 -12.82 13.80 -4.03
CA GLY A 71 -13.24 13.42 -2.67
C GLY A 71 -12.97 11.97 -2.29
N THR A 72 -12.05 11.30 -2.99
CA THR A 72 -11.66 9.93 -2.69
C THR A 72 -10.64 9.89 -1.56
N ASN A 73 -10.78 8.91 -0.66
CA ASN A 73 -9.82 8.67 0.41
C ASN A 73 -8.56 8.04 -0.18
N HIS A 74 -7.53 8.85 -0.42
CA HIS A 74 -6.24 8.38 -0.88
C HIS A 74 -5.27 8.27 0.31
N TRP A 75 -4.86 7.05 0.64
CA TRP A 75 -3.95 6.79 1.75
C TRP A 75 -2.64 6.22 1.24
N CYS A 76 -1.55 6.73 1.79
CA CYS A 76 -0.20 6.26 1.56
C CYS A 76 0.40 5.78 2.88
N LEU A 77 1.27 4.78 2.81
CA LEU A 77 2.14 4.40 3.91
C LEU A 77 3.55 4.89 3.61
N TYR A 78 4.12 5.70 4.49
CA TYR A 78 5.52 6.09 4.43
C TYR A 78 6.31 5.26 5.42
N LEU A 79 7.21 4.42 4.91
CA LEU A 79 8.17 3.67 5.70
C LEU A 79 9.37 4.58 5.92
N SER A 80 9.39 5.28 7.05
CA SER A 80 10.44 6.24 7.36
C SER A 80 11.76 5.50 7.61
N SER A 81 12.78 5.80 6.81
CA SER A 81 14.15 5.31 7.03
C SER A 81 14.99 6.31 7.80
N SER A 82 14.65 7.61 7.70
CA SER A 82 15.28 8.70 8.45
C SER A 82 14.31 9.89 8.55
N SER A 83 14.70 10.95 9.26
CA SER A 83 13.91 12.19 9.29
C SER A 83 13.88 12.93 7.95
N THR A 84 14.65 12.49 6.95
CA THR A 84 14.74 13.12 5.64
C THR A 84 14.53 12.14 4.48
N SER A 85 14.15 10.89 4.75
CA SER A 85 13.90 9.91 3.70
C SER A 85 12.92 8.83 4.10
N SER A 86 12.18 8.34 3.11
CA SER A 86 11.20 7.28 3.28
C SER A 86 11.08 6.41 2.03
N VAL A 87 10.50 5.22 2.20
CA VAL A 87 9.92 4.46 1.10
C VAL A 87 8.41 4.53 1.23
N ARG A 88 7.73 5.09 0.22
CA ARG A 88 6.27 5.18 0.18
C ARG A 88 5.67 3.97 -0.51
N ILE A 89 4.68 3.36 0.11
CA ILE A 89 3.75 2.43 -0.51
C ILE A 89 2.47 3.18 -0.82
N ASP A 90 2.17 3.27 -2.11
CA ASP A 90 1.05 4.01 -2.66
C ASP A 90 0.17 3.07 -3.49
N CYS A 91 -1.12 2.99 -3.17
CA CYS A 91 -2.10 2.27 -3.97
C CYS A 91 -2.83 3.23 -4.91
N GLN A 92 -2.74 2.96 -6.21
CA GLN A 92 -3.43 3.73 -7.23
C GLN A 92 -4.26 2.83 -8.16
N PRO A 93 -5.45 3.25 -8.59
CA PRO A 93 -6.18 2.55 -9.65
C PRO A 93 -5.34 2.49 -10.94
N SER A 94 -5.37 1.35 -11.63
CA SER A 94 -4.74 1.20 -12.95
C SER A 94 -5.49 1.94 -14.05
N HIS A 95 -6.81 2.13 -13.90
CA HIS A 95 -7.75 2.67 -14.89
C HIS A 95 -7.82 1.94 -16.25
N THR A 96 -6.88 1.05 -16.53
CA THR A 96 -6.75 0.36 -17.82
C THR A 96 -7.11 -1.13 -17.73
N VAL A 97 -6.96 -1.73 -16.55
CA VAL A 97 -7.30 -3.14 -16.34
C VAL A 97 -8.59 -3.24 -15.52
N PRO A 98 -9.69 -3.76 -16.08
CA PRO A 98 -10.95 -3.87 -15.36
C PRO A 98 -10.84 -4.70 -14.08
N SER A 99 -11.57 -4.30 -13.03
CA SER A 99 -11.68 -5.08 -11.81
C SER A 99 -12.49 -6.35 -12.04
N SER A 100 -12.09 -7.45 -11.40
CA SER A 100 -12.85 -8.70 -11.32
C SER A 100 -13.97 -8.65 -10.26
N VAL A 101 -13.91 -7.68 -9.33
CA VAL A 101 -14.80 -7.61 -8.16
C VAL A 101 -15.76 -6.42 -8.24
N LEU A 102 -15.26 -5.25 -8.63
CA LEU A 102 -16.05 -4.02 -8.68
C LEU A 102 -16.47 -3.72 -10.12
N ARG A 103 -17.77 -3.83 -10.41
CA ARG A 103 -18.32 -3.43 -11.72
C ARG A 103 -17.99 -1.96 -12.00
N GLY A 104 -17.37 -1.69 -13.15
CA GLY A 104 -16.92 -0.35 -13.53
C GLY A 104 -15.66 0.13 -12.80
N GLY A 105 -15.06 -0.72 -11.94
CA GLY A 105 -13.79 -0.46 -11.30
C GLY A 105 -12.60 -0.95 -12.14
N SER A 106 -11.39 -0.64 -11.67
CA SER A 106 -10.14 -1.16 -12.23
C SER A 106 -9.31 -1.88 -11.16
N LYS A 107 -8.38 -2.73 -11.59
CA LYS A 107 -7.35 -3.29 -10.69
C LYS A 107 -6.47 -2.18 -10.13
N ALA A 108 -5.84 -2.42 -8.98
CA ALA A 108 -4.92 -1.47 -8.36
C ALA A 108 -3.46 -1.78 -8.72
N ASN A 109 -2.68 -0.72 -8.92
CA ASN A 109 -1.24 -0.72 -8.89
C ASN A 109 -0.77 -0.38 -7.48
N LEU A 110 0.32 -1.01 -7.05
CA LEU A 110 1.09 -0.68 -5.87
C LEU A 110 2.41 -0.08 -6.31
N ILE A 111 2.60 1.19 -6.02
CA ILE A 111 3.79 1.94 -6.36
C ILE A 111 4.63 2.08 -5.10
N ILE A 112 5.82 1.49 -5.12
CA ILE A 112 6.80 1.53 -4.04
C ILE A 112 7.89 2.52 -4.44
N SER A 113 7.89 3.70 -3.83
CA SER A 113 8.75 4.83 -4.23
C SER A 113 9.77 5.18 -3.14
N GLU A 114 11.04 5.32 -3.50
CA GLU A 114 12.04 5.95 -2.64
C GLU A 114 11.91 7.47 -2.72
N LEU A 115 11.81 8.13 -1.57
CA LEU A 115 11.55 9.56 -1.49
C LEU A 115 12.64 10.29 -0.67
N PRO A 116 13.12 11.45 -1.12
CA PRO A 116 14.11 12.27 -0.41
C PRO A 116 13.45 13.16 0.66
N TYR A 117 12.39 12.67 1.29
CA TYR A 117 11.68 13.31 2.39
C TYR A 117 10.93 12.25 3.22
N GLU A 118 10.60 12.57 4.47
CA GLU A 118 9.88 11.65 5.36
C GLU A 118 8.39 11.53 4.99
N ILE A 119 7.70 12.65 4.75
CA ILE A 119 6.30 12.72 4.30
C ILE A 119 6.15 13.87 3.29
N SER A 120 5.22 13.75 2.33
CA SER A 120 4.90 14.84 1.37
C SER A 120 4.18 16.01 2.06
N THR A 121 4.39 17.22 1.54
CA THR A 121 3.70 18.45 1.96
C THR A 121 2.19 18.42 1.74
N ASP A 122 1.69 17.51 0.90
CA ASP A 122 0.27 17.37 0.59
C ASP A 122 -0.46 16.42 1.58
N ALA A 123 0.22 16.02 2.65
CA ALA A 123 -0.34 15.24 3.74
C ALA A 123 -1.42 16.03 4.50
N GLN A 124 -2.58 15.44 4.69
CA GLN A 124 -3.68 16.08 5.42
C GLN A 124 -3.64 15.76 6.93
N ALA A 125 -3.07 14.62 7.30
CA ALA A 125 -2.86 14.18 8.67
C ALA A 125 -1.69 13.18 8.70
N GLN A 126 -1.20 12.85 9.89
CA GLN A 126 -0.25 11.75 10.07
C GLN A 126 -0.66 10.86 11.24
N PHE A 127 -0.56 9.55 11.05
CA PHE A 127 -0.72 8.56 12.09
C PHE A 127 0.55 7.74 12.17
N VAL A 128 1.21 7.78 13.33
CA VAL A 128 2.50 7.12 13.55
C VAL A 128 2.27 5.72 14.11
N LEU A 129 2.90 4.73 13.49
CA LEU A 129 2.97 3.37 14.00
C LEU A 129 4.44 3.05 14.28
N ASP A 130 4.73 2.74 15.53
CA ASP A 130 6.04 2.27 15.94
C ASP A 130 6.28 0.86 15.40
N VAL A 131 7.55 0.58 15.07
CA VAL A 131 7.98 -0.70 14.54
C VAL A 131 9.06 -1.31 15.43
N ALA A 132 9.13 -2.65 15.40
CA ALA A 132 10.24 -3.34 16.05
C ALA A 132 11.58 -2.91 15.41
N PRO A 133 12.64 -2.67 16.22
CA PRO A 133 13.95 -2.37 15.69
C PRO A 133 14.45 -3.45 14.72
N GLY A 134 15.14 -3.03 13.66
CA GLY A 134 15.76 -3.93 12.69
C GLY A 134 14.83 -4.43 11.57
N LEU A 135 13.58 -3.95 11.50
CA LEU A 135 12.73 -4.24 10.34
C LEU A 135 13.22 -3.52 9.08
N SER A 136 13.20 -4.24 7.96
CA SER A 136 13.41 -3.66 6.63
C SER A 136 12.09 -3.38 5.93
N VAL A 137 12.15 -2.52 4.90
CA VAL A 137 11.03 -2.26 3.99
C VAL A 137 10.49 -3.55 3.39
N GLY A 138 11.38 -4.45 2.96
CA GLY A 138 10.99 -5.73 2.36
C GLY A 138 10.24 -6.63 3.34
N GLN A 139 10.58 -6.60 4.63
CA GLN A 139 9.84 -7.33 5.66
C GLN A 139 8.45 -6.72 5.89
N VAL A 140 8.36 -5.40 6.03
CA VAL A 140 7.05 -4.72 6.18
C VAL A 140 6.15 -4.97 4.96
N TRP A 141 6.71 -4.83 3.77
CA TRP A 141 6.04 -5.12 2.50
C TRP A 141 5.59 -6.59 2.39
N GLY A 142 6.45 -7.52 2.81
CA GLY A 142 6.12 -8.95 2.87
C GLY A 142 4.94 -9.24 3.80
N GLU A 143 4.87 -8.57 4.95
CA GLU A 143 3.76 -8.74 5.90
C GLU A 143 2.44 -8.16 5.36
N ILE A 144 2.49 -6.97 4.72
CA ILE A 144 1.31 -6.37 4.07
C ILE A 144 0.74 -7.31 3.00
N THR A 145 1.60 -7.88 2.16
CA THR A 145 1.17 -8.77 1.07
C THR A 145 0.70 -10.13 1.59
N ARG A 146 1.32 -10.66 2.65
CA ARG A 146 0.96 -11.93 3.28
C ARG A 146 -0.43 -11.95 3.93
N TYR A 147 -0.81 -10.88 4.62
CA TYR A 147 -2.07 -10.81 5.38
C TYR A 147 -3.21 -10.09 4.66
N GLY A 148 -2.96 -9.60 3.44
CA GLY A 148 -4.00 -9.18 2.54
C GLY A 148 -3.69 -7.87 1.83
N TRP A 149 -3.14 -8.01 0.62
CA TRP A 149 -3.36 -7.08 -0.47
C TRP A 149 -3.46 -7.84 -1.78
N ALA A 150 -4.66 -8.32 -2.12
CA ALA A 150 -4.96 -8.78 -3.48
C ALA A 150 -6.38 -8.35 -3.84
N SER A 151 -6.44 -7.46 -4.83
CA SER A 151 -7.65 -7.07 -5.58
C SER A 151 -7.94 -8.05 -6.70
#